data_AF-A0A9Q0Q8B1-F1
#
_entry.id   AF-A0A9Q0Q8B1-F1
#
_cell.length_a   1.000
_cell.length_b   1.000
_cell.length_c   1.000
_cell.angle_alpha   90.00
_cell.angle_beta   90.00
_cell.angle_gamma   90.00
#
_symmetry.space_group_name_H-M   'P 1'
#
loop_
_entity.id
_entity.type
_entity.pdbx_description
1 polymer ?
#
loop_
_entity_poly.entity_id
_entity_poly.type
_entity_poly.pdbx_seq_one_letter_code
_entity_poly.pdbx_strand_id
1 'polypeptide(L)'
;MEKFARLISVAPLFLLLCLPFSLAGHDYGQALSKSILFFEAQRSGYLPHDQRVTWRSNSGLNDGKASGVDLVGGYYDAGDNVKFGLPMAFTVTMMSWSIIEYGKAIGFKWRAWSCHESC
;
A
#
# COMPACT_ATOMS: atom_id res chain seq x y z
N MET A 1 -61.96 10.44 -4.91
CA MET A 1 -60.83 11.38 -4.73
C MET A 1 -59.87 10.94 -3.62
N GLU A 2 -60.33 10.35 -2.51
CA GLU A 2 -59.44 9.94 -1.40
C GLU A 2 -58.38 8.88 -1.73
N LYS A 3 -58.69 7.89 -2.57
CA LYS A 3 -57.71 6.86 -2.98
C LYS A 3 -56.52 7.45 -3.74
N PHE A 4 -56.77 8.49 -4.53
CA PHE A 4 -55.75 9.19 -5.31
C PHE A 4 -54.86 10.06 -4.40
N ALA A 5 -55.46 10.72 -3.40
CA ALA A 5 -54.73 11.49 -2.39
C ALA A 5 -53.86 10.58 -1.50
N ARG A 6 -54.32 9.38 -1.15
CA ARG A 6 -53.48 8.39 -0.43
C ARG A 6 -52.30 7.91 -1.26
N LEU A 7 -52.49 7.64 -2.56
CA LEU A 7 -51.42 7.20 -3.46
C LEU A 7 -50.31 8.26 -3.60
N ILE A 8 -50.69 9.54 -3.68
CA ILE A 8 -49.75 10.67 -3.73
C ILE A 8 -49.02 10.85 -2.39
N SER A 9 -49.67 10.55 -1.26
CA SER A 9 -49.09 10.68 0.08
C SER A 9 -48.04 9.60 0.39
N VAL A 10 -48.19 8.38 -0.13
CA VAL A 10 -47.18 7.30 0.05
C VAL A 10 -46.08 7.26 -1.01
N ALA A 11 -46.26 7.93 -2.15
CA ALA A 11 -45.26 7.99 -3.23
C ALA A 11 -43.87 8.55 -2.80
N PRO A 12 -43.75 9.60 -1.96
CA PRO A 12 -42.46 10.12 -1.52
C PRO A 12 -41.73 9.15 -0.59
N LEU A 13 -42.47 8.43 0.26
CA LEU A 13 -41.92 7.42 1.18
C LEU A 13 -41.41 6.20 0.42
N PHE A 14 -42.13 5.79 -0.64
CA PHE A 14 -41.70 4.73 -1.54
C PHE A 14 -40.47 5.14 -2.37
N LEU A 15 -40.43 6.40 -2.85
CA LEU A 15 -39.26 6.95 -3.55
C LEU A 15 -38.02 7.03 -2.65
N LEU A 16 -38.19 7.35 -1.37
CA LEU A 16 -37.11 7.37 -0.37
C LEU A 16 -36.59 5.96 -0.04
N LEU A 17 -37.46 4.94 -0.04
CA LEU A 17 -37.06 3.53 0.19
C LEU A 17 -36.33 2.91 -1.02
N CYS A 18 -36.57 3.42 -2.23
CA CYS A 18 -35.96 2.92 -3.46
C CYS A 18 -34.66 3.64 -3.87
N LEU A 19 -34.22 4.66 -3.12
CA LEU A 19 -32.92 5.27 -3.32
C LEU A 19 -31.83 4.28 -2.86
N PRO A 20 -30.90 3.86 -3.73
CA PRO A 20 -29.76 3.09 -3.27
C PRO A 20 -28.92 3.97 -2.34
N PHE A 21 -28.95 3.68 -1.05
CA PHE A 21 -27.93 4.15 -0.13
C PHE A 21 -26.61 3.52 -0.57
N SER A 22 -25.78 4.25 -1.31
CA SER A 22 -24.38 3.87 -1.49
C SER A 22 -23.70 3.93 -0.13
N LEU A 23 -23.54 2.77 0.50
CA LEU A 23 -22.53 2.57 1.54
C LEU A 23 -21.17 2.77 0.85
N ALA A 24 -20.65 3.99 0.92
CA ALA A 24 -19.32 4.32 0.39
C ALA A 24 -18.26 3.58 1.22
N GLY A 25 -17.94 2.35 0.81
CA GLY A 25 -16.81 1.60 1.33
C GLY A 25 -15.51 2.02 0.63
N HIS A 26 -14.41 2.07 1.38
CA HIS A 26 -13.09 2.27 0.79
C HIS A 26 -12.49 0.93 0.33
N ASP A 27 -11.88 0.92 -0.86
CA ASP A 27 -11.08 -0.23 -1.31
C ASP A 27 -9.70 -0.20 -0.65
N TYR A 28 -9.62 -0.81 0.52
CA TYR A 28 -8.37 -0.93 1.28
C TYR A 28 -7.33 -1.82 0.59
N GLY A 29 -7.73 -2.72 -0.31
CA GLY A 29 -6.81 -3.53 -1.10
C GLY A 29 -6.05 -2.69 -2.12
N GLN A 30 -6.76 -1.80 -2.82
CA GLN A 30 -6.13 -0.84 -3.72
C GLN A 30 -5.28 0.18 -2.95
N ALA A 31 -5.76 0.69 -1.81
CA ALA A 31 -4.99 1.60 -0.97
C ALA A 31 -3.67 0.96 -0.52
N LEU A 32 -3.71 -0.26 0.03
CA LEU A 32 -2.52 -1.00 0.45
C LEU A 32 -1.55 -1.23 -0.72
N SER A 33 -2.07 -1.64 -1.88
CA SER A 33 -1.25 -1.89 -3.08
C SER A 33 -0.49 -0.64 -3.52
N LYS A 34 -1.14 0.53 -3.48
CA LYS A 34 -0.52 1.82 -3.80
C LYS A 34 0.47 2.27 -2.72
N SER A 35 0.18 2.04 -1.45
CA SER A 35 1.12 2.33 -0.35
C SER A 35 2.43 1.53 -0.47
N ILE A 36 2.38 0.27 -0.92
CA ILE A 36 3.60 -0.51 -1.16
C ILE A 36 4.33 0.00 -2.42
N LEU A 37 3.59 0.38 -3.47
CA LEU A 37 4.17 0.96 -4.68
C LEU A 37 4.90 2.28 -4.41
N PHE A 38 4.43 3.08 -3.44
CA PHE A 38 5.13 4.27 -2.97
C PHE A 38 6.55 3.95 -2.50
N PHE A 39 6.74 2.90 -1.69
CA PHE A 39 8.09 2.53 -1.24
C PHE A 39 8.97 2.01 -2.38
N GLU A 40 8.42 1.31 -3.37
CA GLU A 40 9.18 0.97 -4.59
C GLU A 40 9.68 2.22 -5.31
N ALA A 41 8.83 3.25 -5.38
CA ALA A 41 9.16 4.53 -5.96
C ALA A 41 10.18 5.35 -5.15
N GLN A 42 10.51 4.94 -3.91
CA GLN A 42 11.53 5.59 -3.08
C GLN A 42 12.88 4.85 -3.08
N ARG A 43 13.01 3.68 -3.73
CA ARG A 43 14.26 2.91 -3.74
C ARG A 43 15.44 3.71 -4.29
N SER A 44 16.61 3.59 -3.68
CA SER A 44 17.89 4.08 -4.20
C SER A 44 18.77 2.90 -4.60
N GLY A 45 19.85 3.15 -5.34
CA GLY A 45 20.79 2.14 -5.80
C GLY A 45 20.40 1.49 -7.11
N TYR A 46 20.79 0.24 -7.27
CA TYR A 46 20.39 -0.59 -8.41
C TYR A 46 18.93 -1.01 -8.24
N LEU A 47 18.12 -0.74 -9.26
CA LEU A 47 16.72 -1.13 -9.29
C LEU A 47 16.58 -2.49 -9.98
N PRO A 48 15.68 -3.36 -9.48
CA PRO A 48 15.47 -4.66 -10.09
C PRO A 48 14.80 -4.51 -11.46
N HIS A 49 15.14 -5.39 -12.40
CA HIS A 49 14.66 -5.32 -13.79
C HIS A 49 13.14 -5.48 -13.93
N ASP A 50 12.50 -6.16 -12.97
CA ASP A 50 11.07 -6.43 -12.91
C ASP A 50 10.30 -5.40 -12.05
N GLN A 51 10.89 -4.23 -11.78
CA GLN A 51 10.20 -3.19 -11.01
C GLN A 51 8.93 -2.67 -11.72
N ARG A 52 7.92 -2.30 -10.92
CA ARG A 52 6.65 -1.77 -11.41
C ARG A 52 6.69 -0.27 -11.72
N VAL A 53 7.65 0.45 -11.14
CA VAL A 53 7.78 1.92 -11.24
C VAL A 53 8.70 2.28 -12.41
N THR A 54 8.13 2.39 -13.61
CA THR A 54 8.87 2.47 -14.88
C THR A 54 9.63 3.78 -15.12
N TRP A 55 9.28 4.86 -14.42
CA TRP A 55 9.93 6.17 -14.54
C TRP A 55 11.16 6.31 -13.63
N ARG A 56 11.40 5.36 -12.72
CA ARG A 56 12.60 5.32 -11.86
C ARG A 56 13.74 4.56 -12.55
N SER A 57 14.97 4.99 -12.30
CA SER A 57 16.19 4.33 -12.79
C SER A 57 17.25 4.26 -11.68
N ASN A 58 18.34 3.55 -11.95
CA ASN A 58 19.48 3.40 -11.04
C ASN A 58 19.99 4.77 -10.57
N SER A 59 20.17 4.95 -9.26
CA SER A 59 20.58 6.23 -8.66
C SER A 59 21.43 6.02 -7.40
N GLY A 60 22.20 7.01 -6.96
CA GLY A 60 23.01 6.89 -5.72
C GLY A 60 24.11 5.81 -5.78
N LEU A 61 24.68 5.55 -6.98
CA LEU A 61 25.65 4.46 -7.20
C LEU A 61 27.05 4.72 -6.63
N ASN A 62 27.27 5.92 -6.09
CA ASN A 62 28.53 6.33 -5.47
C ASN A 62 28.41 6.54 -3.95
N ASP A 63 27.27 6.18 -3.38
CA ASP A 63 27.01 6.39 -1.96
C ASP A 63 27.98 5.57 -1.11
N GLY A 64 28.65 6.23 -0.17
CA GLY A 64 29.68 5.63 0.69
C GLY A 64 31.11 5.62 0.14
N LYS A 65 31.30 5.82 -1.18
CA LYS A 65 32.63 5.75 -1.81
C LYS A 65 33.65 6.71 -1.22
N ALA A 66 33.24 7.91 -0.83
CA ALA A 66 34.11 8.90 -0.18
C ALA A 66 34.67 8.43 1.16
N SER A 67 33.99 7.48 1.82
CA SER A 67 34.39 6.86 3.07
C SER A 67 34.92 5.44 2.89
N GLY A 68 35.14 4.99 1.63
CA GLY A 68 35.65 3.65 1.33
C GLY A 68 34.68 2.50 1.64
N VAL A 69 33.38 2.79 1.77
CA VAL A 69 32.33 1.80 2.08
C VAL A 69 31.27 1.78 1.00
N ASP A 70 30.54 0.66 0.87
CA ASP A 70 29.39 0.57 -0.03
C ASP A 70 28.10 0.89 0.75
N LEU A 71 27.47 2.03 0.43
CA LEU A 71 26.19 2.45 1.00
C LEU A 71 25.11 2.59 -0.10
N VAL A 72 25.30 1.89 -1.22
CA VAL A 72 24.31 1.83 -2.31
C VAL A 72 23.07 1.05 -1.83
N GLY A 73 21.88 1.52 -2.21
CA GLY A 73 20.61 0.89 -1.81
C GLY A 73 19.79 1.72 -0.81
N GLY A 74 18.79 1.10 -0.18
CA GLY A 74 17.89 1.76 0.77
C GLY A 74 16.81 2.62 0.09
N TYR A 75 16.24 3.55 0.86
CA TYR A 75 15.14 4.40 0.43
C TYR A 75 15.46 5.89 0.60
N TYR A 76 14.96 6.73 -0.30
CA TYR A 76 14.94 8.17 -0.08
C TYR A 76 13.84 8.52 0.92
N ASP A 77 14.14 9.46 1.82
CA ASP A 77 13.30 9.72 3.00
C ASP A 77 11.96 10.37 2.63
N ALA A 78 11.98 11.38 1.75
CA ALA A 78 10.80 12.13 1.37
C ALA A 78 10.82 12.52 -0.13
N GLY A 79 10.64 13.80 -0.44
CA GLY A 79 10.71 14.34 -1.80
C GLY A 79 12.13 14.71 -2.25
N ASP A 80 13.12 14.46 -1.40
CA ASP A 80 14.54 14.69 -1.65
C ASP A 80 15.27 13.37 -1.92
N ASN A 81 16.61 13.42 -2.01
CA ASN A 81 17.45 12.25 -2.28
C ASN A 81 18.37 11.89 -1.10
N VAL A 82 18.09 12.39 0.12
CA VAL A 82 18.86 12.02 1.31
C VAL A 82 18.31 10.72 1.91
N LYS A 83 19.21 9.90 2.43
CA LYS A 83 18.91 8.65 3.14
C LYS A 83 19.00 8.88 4.64
N PHE A 84 17.94 9.39 5.25
CA PHE A 84 17.89 9.54 6.70
C PHE A 84 17.69 8.18 7.37
N GLY A 85 18.73 7.69 8.06
CA GLY A 85 18.74 6.33 8.61
C GLY A 85 17.66 6.08 9.68
N LEU A 86 17.38 7.05 10.54
CA LEU A 86 16.39 6.92 11.61
C LEU A 86 14.95 6.70 11.09
N PRO A 87 14.38 7.61 10.27
CA PRO A 87 13.03 7.40 9.72
C PRO A 87 12.96 6.20 8.77
N MET A 88 14.03 5.86 8.04
CA MET A 88 14.09 4.65 7.23
C MET A 88 13.97 3.38 8.09
N ALA A 89 14.77 3.28 9.16
CA ALA A 89 14.73 2.13 10.07
C ALA A 89 13.37 2.00 10.76
N PHE A 90 12.78 3.13 11.19
CA PHE A 90 11.44 3.15 11.75
C PHE A 90 10.38 2.62 10.77
N THR A 91 10.43 3.07 9.52
CA THR A 91 9.51 2.64 8.46
C THR A 91 9.57 1.13 8.22
N VAL A 92 10.77 0.58 8.07
CA VAL A 92 10.96 -0.87 7.86
C VAL A 92 10.50 -1.67 9.08
N THR A 93 10.71 -1.15 10.28
CA THR A 93 10.23 -1.78 11.53
C THR A 93 8.70 -1.85 11.53
N MET A 94 8.02 -0.75 11.21
CA MET A 94 6.55 -0.70 11.16
C MET A 94 5.96 -1.57 10.04
N MET A 95 6.60 -1.62 8.86
CA MET A 95 6.19 -2.54 7.79
C MET A 95 6.34 -4.00 8.22
N SER A 96 7.45 -4.35 8.87
CA SER A 96 7.69 -5.71 9.36
C SER A 96 6.67 -6.09 10.44
N TRP A 97 6.39 -5.18 11.38
CA TRP A 97 5.39 -5.40 12.41
C TRP A 97 3.98 -5.56 11.81
N SER A 98 3.64 -4.77 10.79
CA SER A 98 2.36 -4.91 10.07
C SER A 98 2.20 -6.30 9.44
N ILE A 99 3.26 -6.89 8.89
CA ILE A 99 3.22 -8.27 8.35
C ILE A 99 3.06 -9.30 9.47
N ILE A 100 3.71 -9.10 10.61
CA ILE A 100 3.58 -9.98 11.78
C ILE A 100 2.14 -9.99 12.29
N GLU A 101 1.54 -8.81 12.45
CA GLU A 101 0.20 -8.65 13.03
C GLU A 101 -0.91 -9.00 12.02
N TYR A 102 -0.82 -8.45 10.80
CA TYR A 102 -1.90 -8.47 9.81
C TYR A 102 -1.59 -9.32 8.57
N GLY A 103 -0.50 -10.11 8.59
CA GLY A 103 -0.05 -10.93 7.45
C GLY A 103 -1.18 -11.72 6.77
N LYS A 104 -2.04 -12.37 7.55
CA LYS A 104 -3.18 -13.13 7.01
C LYS A 104 -4.17 -12.26 6.23
N ALA A 105 -4.45 -11.04 6.69
CA ALA A 105 -5.38 -10.11 6.06
C ALA A 105 -4.81 -9.50 4.77
N ILE A 106 -3.49 -9.25 4.73
CA ILE A 106 -2.79 -8.70 3.57
C ILE A 106 -2.42 -9.78 2.53
N GLY A 107 -2.92 -11.01 2.69
CA GLY A 107 -2.63 -12.12 1.77
C GLY A 107 -1.22 -12.68 1.88
N PHE A 108 -0.46 -12.30 2.92
CA PHE A 108 0.87 -12.84 3.20
C PHE A 108 0.75 -14.31 3.61
N LYS A 109 1.32 -15.19 2.78
CA LYS A 109 1.42 -16.61 3.06
C LYS A 109 2.82 -16.89 3.61
N TRP A 110 2.91 -17.29 4.88
CA TRP A 110 4.12 -17.84 5.51
C TRP A 110 4.66 -19.15 4.87
N ARG A 111 4.03 -19.60 3.78
CA ARG A 111 4.22 -20.90 3.11
C ARG A 111 5.47 -20.96 2.22
N ALA A 112 6.58 -20.39 2.71
CA ALA A 112 7.92 -20.59 2.16
C ALA A 112 8.93 -21.05 3.24
N TRP A 113 8.51 -21.17 4.52
CA TRP A 113 9.38 -21.63 5.62
C TRP A 113 8.77 -22.70 6.52
N SER A 114 7.59 -23.24 6.20
CA SER A 114 7.16 -24.51 6.79
C SER A 114 7.86 -25.65 6.07
N CYS A 115 9.09 -25.93 6.49
CA CYS A 115 9.67 -27.25 6.36
C CYS A 115 8.78 -28.21 7.16
N HIS A 116 7.78 -28.79 6.51
CA HIS A 116 7.13 -30.02 6.93
C HIS A 116 6.50 -30.65 5.67
N GLU A 117 6.93 -31.89 5.38
CA GLU A 117 6.59 -32.74 4.22
C GLU A 117 7.52 -32.65 3.00
N SER A 118 8.81 -32.95 3.21
CA SER A 118 9.65 -33.83 2.34
C SER A 118 11.10 -33.81 2.85
N CYS A 119 11.35 -34.52 3.95
CA CYS A 119 12.64 -35.09 4.35
C CYS A 119 12.37 -36.18 5.38
#